data_AF-A0A7L3J1E7-F1
#
_entry.id   AF-A0A7L3J1E7-F1
#
_cell.length_a   1.000
_cell.length_b   1.000
_cell.length_c   1.000
_cell.angle_alpha   90.00
_cell.angle_beta   90.00
_cell.angle_gamma   90.00
#
_symmetry.space_group_name_H-M   'P 1'
#
loop_
_entity.id
_entity.type
_entity.pdbx_description
1 polymer ?
#
loop_
_entity_poly.entity_id
_entity_poly.type
_entity_poly.pdbx_seq_one_letter_code
_entity_poly.pdbx_strand_id
1 'polypeptide(L)'
;LCWAFFFPLSVNFCQHWFEYFPNPPVNVLSMMENVLAHHDKELLQHLIKYNVTSQVYAWPLLETLFSEVLTREEWLKVFDNIFSNHPSYFLMIVVAYIICSRAPLLHCNQTGDFEYFFHHRNNLDINIVIKEAYHLMEATPLDIHPQRMLDDFIPLTKGQYPVFNKYPKFIVDYQTRERERIRQDEIEYLRERQLAHELEAKAQERKAEDEAWYQKQELLREAEEQRRKMLLEEEEKLAEQRQRLAAVKRELKVKELQFLDASRRRFLKYQQDQCQTELKRLDDEIARKAEEQETAATVQDVEVRRMELESQRQLFEQHLIKDQEAVTKEMKEEVDARRRRVDLEDHLVQRLMEIDREEKQKAQIVAEENLAKAEQKRIDTDWRLQALHKLRRDDQDREKRYEEIAKLLHDNRVKEAELLKAMREAEEKKWEEVIQKKAQLEEEQKAAAAADEHRKQFLEDKMNDALELAEKLQREDAYFERLRDLKAGHTERGVELQQVPRSGNICLNDLSVSESSSHMSLDRRREELACQERELMAEVRRLRQKLTSRARTRHPPTRFQATKWT
;
A
#
# COMPACT_ATOMS: atom_id res chain seq x y z
N LEU A 1 -14.21 -42.54 -0.16
CA LEU A 1 -13.79 -43.69 -0.99
C LEU A 1 -12.48 -43.41 -1.73
N CYS A 2 -12.32 -42.29 -2.43
CA CYS A 2 -11.08 -42.00 -3.20
C CYS A 2 -9.80 -41.82 -2.34
N TRP A 3 -9.90 -41.17 -1.18
CA TRP A 3 -8.75 -40.94 -0.29
C TRP A 3 -8.11 -42.22 0.28
N ALA A 4 -8.92 -43.26 0.52
CA ALA A 4 -8.44 -44.55 1.03
C ALA A 4 -7.62 -45.32 0.00
N PHE A 5 -7.77 -45.00 -1.29
CA PHE A 5 -6.98 -45.55 -2.40
C PHE A 5 -5.77 -44.66 -2.73
N PHE A 6 -5.98 -43.34 -2.80
CA PHE A 6 -4.94 -42.39 -3.17
C PHE A 6 -3.82 -42.31 -2.14
N PHE A 7 -4.14 -42.38 -0.85
CA PHE A 7 -3.14 -42.25 0.20
C PHE A 7 -2.16 -43.44 0.25
N PRO A 8 -2.59 -44.72 0.24
CA PRO A 8 -1.67 -45.85 0.10
C PRO A 8 -0.86 -45.82 -1.18
N LEU A 9 -1.48 -45.41 -2.29
CA LEU A 9 -0.79 -45.28 -3.58
C LEU A 9 0.35 -44.26 -3.47
N SER A 10 0.06 -43.08 -2.93
CA SER A 10 1.04 -41.99 -2.78
C SER A 10 2.15 -42.34 -1.79
N VAL A 11 1.84 -43.03 -0.68
CA VAL A 11 2.84 -43.39 0.34
C VAL A 11 3.73 -44.54 -0.12
N ASN A 12 3.16 -45.54 -0.80
CA ASN A 12 3.87 -46.79 -1.12
C ASN A 12 4.43 -46.83 -2.54
N PHE A 13 3.69 -46.39 -3.55
CA PHE A 13 4.11 -46.49 -4.96
C PHE A 13 4.76 -45.20 -5.48
N CYS A 14 4.45 -44.05 -4.88
CA CYS A 14 5.06 -42.75 -5.19
C CYS A 14 6.19 -42.38 -4.22
N GLN A 15 6.96 -43.38 -3.76
CA GLN A 15 8.12 -43.15 -2.90
C GLN A 15 9.17 -42.30 -3.63
N HIS A 16 9.80 -41.38 -2.90
CA HIS A 16 10.77 -40.40 -3.42
C HIS A 16 10.22 -39.43 -4.50
N TRP A 17 8.92 -39.46 -4.82
CA TRP A 17 8.36 -38.60 -5.87
C TRP A 17 8.42 -37.11 -5.55
N PHE A 18 8.28 -36.77 -4.27
CA PHE A 18 8.11 -35.39 -3.83
C PHE A 18 9.37 -34.79 -3.20
N GLU A 19 10.52 -35.46 -3.26
CA GLU A 19 11.78 -34.98 -2.65
C GLU A 19 12.25 -33.64 -3.23
N TYR A 20 11.99 -33.40 -4.51
CA TYR A 20 12.37 -32.17 -5.21
C TYR A 20 11.15 -31.35 -5.66
N PHE A 21 9.97 -31.59 -5.07
CA PHE A 21 8.74 -30.89 -5.44
C PHE A 21 8.96 -29.35 -5.43
N PRO A 22 8.59 -28.64 -6.50
CA PRO A 22 7.67 -29.02 -7.60
C PRO A 22 8.32 -29.71 -8.81
N ASN A 23 9.61 -30.00 -8.80
CA ASN A 23 10.28 -30.63 -9.93
C ASN A 23 10.00 -32.15 -10.00
N PRO A 24 10.06 -32.78 -11.20
CA PRO A 24 9.92 -34.23 -11.35
C PRO A 24 10.95 -35.01 -10.50
N PRO A 25 10.63 -36.25 -10.11
CA PRO A 25 11.49 -37.05 -9.24
C PRO A 25 12.69 -37.63 -9.98
N VAL A 26 13.75 -36.83 -10.08
CA VAL A 26 14.99 -37.18 -10.78
C VAL A 26 15.58 -38.50 -10.29
N ASN A 27 15.51 -38.79 -8.97
CA ASN A 27 16.01 -40.04 -8.41
C ASN A 27 15.27 -41.26 -8.98
N VAL A 28 13.93 -41.21 -9.06
CA VAL A 28 13.11 -42.30 -9.60
C VAL A 28 13.31 -42.45 -11.10
N LEU A 29 13.37 -41.33 -11.82
CA LEU A 29 13.64 -41.32 -13.26
C LEU A 29 15.02 -41.89 -13.59
N SER A 30 16.03 -41.60 -12.76
CA SER A 30 17.37 -42.17 -12.91
C SER A 30 17.40 -43.68 -12.66
N MET A 31 16.64 -44.19 -11.68
CA MET A 31 16.50 -45.64 -11.47
C MET A 31 15.98 -46.34 -12.74
N MET A 32 14.95 -45.78 -13.36
CA MET A 32 14.36 -46.34 -14.57
C MET A 32 15.30 -46.25 -15.78
N GLU A 33 16.03 -45.16 -15.90
CA GLU A 33 17.03 -44.97 -16.94
C GLU A 33 18.17 -46.00 -16.82
N ASN A 34 18.60 -46.33 -15.58
CA ASN A 34 19.60 -47.38 -15.34
C ASN A 34 19.08 -48.78 -15.74
N VAL A 35 17.81 -49.09 -15.45
CA VAL A 35 17.19 -50.35 -15.86
C VAL A 35 17.09 -50.42 -17.39
N LEU A 36 16.64 -49.34 -18.03
CA LEU A 36 16.58 -49.25 -19.49
C LEU A 36 17.97 -49.39 -20.12
N ALA A 37 19.00 -48.76 -19.53
CA ALA A 37 20.39 -48.87 -19.96
C ALA A 37 20.94 -50.29 -19.87
N HIS A 38 20.42 -51.13 -18.97
CA HIS A 38 20.84 -52.52 -18.85
C HIS A 38 20.20 -53.39 -19.92
N HIS A 39 18.89 -53.26 -20.12
CA HIS A 39 18.10 -54.16 -20.97
C HIS A 39 18.02 -53.74 -22.44
N ASP A 40 18.02 -52.45 -22.76
CA ASP A 40 18.00 -51.94 -24.14
C ASP A 40 18.87 -50.69 -24.33
N LYS A 41 20.18 -50.93 -24.46
CA LYS A 41 21.19 -49.88 -24.69
C LYS A 41 20.97 -49.11 -26.00
N GLU A 42 20.50 -49.79 -27.04
CA GLU A 42 20.31 -49.16 -28.35
C GLU A 42 19.17 -48.15 -28.30
N LEU A 43 18.05 -48.52 -27.68
CA LEU A 43 16.92 -47.62 -27.49
C LEU A 43 17.32 -46.41 -26.65
N LEU A 44 18.04 -46.60 -25.54
CA LEU A 44 18.51 -45.49 -24.71
C LEU A 44 19.47 -44.56 -25.47
N GLN A 45 20.42 -45.12 -26.24
CA GLN A 45 21.34 -44.32 -27.05
C GLN A 45 20.60 -43.49 -28.11
N HIS A 46 19.53 -44.04 -28.70
CA HIS A 46 18.67 -43.30 -29.62
C HIS A 46 17.98 -42.12 -28.92
N LEU A 47 17.39 -42.34 -27.74
CA LEU A 47 16.78 -41.26 -26.94
C LEU A 47 17.79 -40.15 -26.62
N ILE A 48 19.00 -40.53 -26.17
CA ILE A 48 20.08 -39.57 -25.87
C ILE A 48 20.51 -38.80 -27.12
N LYS A 49 20.63 -39.48 -28.28
CA LYS A 49 21.00 -38.86 -29.57
C LYS A 49 20.06 -37.71 -29.95
N TYR A 50 18.77 -37.83 -29.64
CA TYR A 50 17.77 -36.78 -29.90
C TYR A 50 17.50 -35.88 -28.69
N ASN A 51 18.36 -35.90 -27.65
CA ASN A 51 18.21 -35.12 -26.41
C ASN A 51 16.89 -35.38 -25.65
N VAL A 52 16.34 -36.59 -25.75
CA VAL A 52 15.15 -37.00 -25.01
C VAL A 52 15.58 -37.51 -23.64
N THR A 53 15.17 -36.83 -22.58
CA THR A 53 15.48 -37.21 -21.19
C THR A 53 14.40 -38.13 -20.61
N SER A 54 14.70 -38.80 -19.50
CA SER A 54 13.72 -39.59 -18.73
C SER A 54 12.50 -38.79 -18.27
N GLN A 55 12.59 -37.45 -18.19
CA GLN A 55 11.43 -36.59 -17.95
C GLN A 55 10.45 -36.55 -19.13
N VAL A 56 10.89 -36.86 -20.34
CA VAL A 56 10.02 -36.86 -21.53
C VAL A 56 9.40 -38.24 -21.75
N TYR A 57 10.16 -39.32 -21.58
CA TYR A 57 9.69 -40.66 -21.93
C TYR A 57 9.10 -41.45 -20.75
N ALA A 58 9.53 -41.20 -19.51
CA ALA A 58 9.11 -41.96 -18.35
C ALA A 58 8.16 -41.17 -17.42
N TRP A 59 8.41 -39.87 -17.24
CA TRP A 59 7.59 -39.05 -16.33
C TRP A 59 6.11 -38.93 -16.74
N PRO A 60 5.73 -38.73 -18.02
CA PRO A 60 4.30 -38.66 -18.39
C PRO A 60 3.52 -39.92 -18.04
N LEU A 61 4.17 -41.09 -18.14
CA LEU A 61 3.60 -42.38 -17.77
C LEU A 61 3.40 -42.51 -16.25
N LEU A 62 4.35 -41.99 -15.46
CA LEU A 62 4.26 -41.97 -13.99
C LEU A 62 3.26 -40.93 -13.49
N GLU A 63 3.36 -39.67 -13.94
CA GLU A 63 2.54 -38.54 -13.51
C GLU A 63 1.05 -38.82 -13.70
N THR A 64 0.70 -39.38 -14.86
CA THR A 64 -0.67 -39.70 -15.21
C THR A 64 -1.09 -41.09 -14.76
N LEU A 65 -0.19 -41.86 -14.13
CA LEU A 65 -0.40 -43.25 -13.75
C LEU A 65 -0.90 -44.09 -14.96
N PHE A 66 -0.32 -43.89 -16.14
CA PHE A 66 -0.73 -44.46 -17.43
C PHE A 66 -2.13 -44.08 -17.96
N SER A 67 -2.86 -43.17 -17.29
CA SER A 67 -4.25 -42.87 -17.67
C SER A 67 -4.40 -42.19 -19.03
N GLU A 68 -3.37 -41.50 -19.52
CA GLU A 68 -3.36 -40.90 -20.87
C GLU A 68 -3.15 -41.92 -21.98
N VAL A 69 -2.29 -42.92 -21.73
CA VAL A 69 -1.84 -43.87 -22.77
C VAL A 69 -2.63 -45.17 -22.80
N LEU A 70 -3.34 -45.53 -21.72
CA LEU A 70 -4.12 -46.77 -21.62
C LEU A 70 -5.63 -46.56 -21.73
N THR A 71 -6.34 -47.60 -22.14
CA THR A 71 -7.79 -47.70 -21.94
C THR A 71 -8.12 -48.09 -20.50
N ARG A 72 -9.39 -47.90 -20.10
CA ARG A 72 -9.85 -48.27 -18.76
C ARG A 72 -9.61 -49.76 -18.45
N GLU A 73 -9.87 -50.65 -19.41
CA GLU A 73 -9.73 -52.09 -19.21
C GLU A 73 -8.27 -52.51 -19.07
N GLU A 74 -7.40 -51.93 -19.89
CA GLU A 74 -5.95 -52.13 -19.81
C GLU A 74 -5.36 -51.57 -18.53
N TRP A 75 -5.77 -50.36 -18.14
CA TRP A 75 -5.34 -49.71 -16.91
C TRP A 75 -5.68 -50.57 -15.69
N LEU A 76 -6.89 -51.12 -15.63
CA LEU A 76 -7.29 -52.03 -14.55
C LEU A 76 -6.40 -53.27 -14.50
N LYS A 77 -6.09 -53.90 -15.65
CA LYS A 77 -5.17 -55.05 -15.70
C LYS A 77 -3.77 -54.69 -15.20
N VAL A 78 -3.22 -53.54 -15.62
CA VAL A 78 -1.90 -53.08 -15.18
C VAL A 78 -1.92 -52.85 -13.67
N PHE A 79 -2.93 -52.17 -13.14
CA PHE A 79 -3.03 -51.87 -11.71
C PHE A 79 -3.31 -53.08 -10.82
N ASP A 80 -4.04 -54.10 -11.31
CA ASP A 80 -4.16 -55.38 -10.61
C ASP A 80 -2.78 -56.03 -10.40
N ASN A 81 -1.90 -55.95 -11.41
CA ASN A 81 -0.53 -56.44 -11.29
C ASN A 81 0.33 -55.52 -10.42
N ILE A 82 0.21 -54.20 -10.52
CA ILE A 82 0.97 -53.25 -9.68
C ILE A 82 0.66 -53.48 -8.20
N PHE A 83 -0.62 -53.60 -7.82
CA PHE A 83 -1.01 -53.80 -6.42
C PHE A 83 -0.72 -55.20 -5.88
N SER A 84 -0.56 -56.19 -6.75
CA SER A 84 -0.23 -57.56 -6.34
C SER A 84 1.26 -57.78 -6.09
N ASN A 85 2.13 -56.85 -6.52
CA ASN A 85 3.58 -56.97 -6.44
C ASN A 85 4.22 -55.88 -5.55
N HIS A 86 5.53 -56.00 -5.34
CA HIS A 86 6.34 -54.99 -4.65
C HIS A 86 6.25 -53.62 -5.38
N PRO A 87 6.29 -52.47 -4.68
CA PRO A 87 6.22 -51.13 -5.30
C PRO A 87 7.18 -50.88 -6.48
N SER A 88 8.35 -51.53 -6.49
CA SER A 88 9.30 -51.48 -7.60
C SER A 88 8.73 -51.97 -8.94
N TYR A 89 7.74 -52.87 -8.91
CA TYR A 89 7.07 -53.37 -10.12
C TYR A 89 6.45 -52.24 -10.92
N PHE A 90 5.98 -51.17 -10.25
CA PHE A 90 5.43 -50.01 -10.95
C PHE A 90 6.48 -49.31 -11.84
N LEU A 91 7.73 -49.24 -11.41
CA LEU A 91 8.81 -48.69 -12.24
C LEU A 91 9.18 -49.66 -13.37
N MET A 92 9.19 -50.97 -13.09
CA MET A 92 9.48 -51.98 -14.11
C MET A 92 8.45 -52.02 -15.23
N ILE A 93 7.16 -51.89 -14.93
CA ILE A 93 6.13 -51.89 -15.97
C ILE A 93 6.20 -50.66 -16.87
N VAL A 94 6.69 -49.52 -16.36
CA VAL A 94 6.95 -48.34 -17.19
C VAL A 94 8.14 -48.58 -18.12
N VAL A 95 9.24 -49.16 -17.61
CA VAL A 95 10.38 -49.54 -18.47
C VAL A 95 9.97 -50.59 -19.50
N ALA A 96 9.18 -51.59 -19.11
CA ALA A 96 8.64 -52.60 -20.02
C ALA A 96 7.77 -51.98 -21.12
N TYR A 97 6.94 -51.00 -20.79
CA TYR A 97 6.12 -50.28 -21.78
C TYR A 97 6.99 -49.58 -22.83
N ILE A 98 8.08 -48.95 -22.39
CA ILE A 98 9.05 -48.28 -23.28
C ILE A 98 9.77 -49.30 -24.17
N ILE A 99 10.25 -50.42 -23.60
CA ILE A 99 10.94 -51.48 -24.34
C ILE A 99 10.01 -52.15 -25.36
N CYS A 100 8.77 -52.45 -24.98
CA CYS A 100 7.78 -53.03 -25.91
C CYS A 100 7.41 -52.04 -27.03
N SER A 101 7.59 -50.74 -26.80
CA SER A 101 7.41 -49.67 -27.77
C SER A 101 8.68 -49.35 -28.58
N ARG A 102 9.72 -50.19 -28.52
CA ARG A 102 11.00 -49.98 -29.21
C ARG A 102 10.85 -49.66 -30.69
N ALA A 103 10.04 -50.44 -31.41
CA ALA A 103 9.91 -50.29 -32.87
C ALA A 103 9.46 -48.88 -33.27
N PRO A 104 8.32 -48.33 -32.79
CA PRO A 104 7.94 -46.96 -33.13
C PRO A 104 8.93 -45.90 -32.60
N LEU A 105 9.48 -46.09 -31.40
CA LEU A 105 10.41 -45.12 -30.80
C LEU A 105 11.72 -44.97 -31.59
N LEU A 106 12.26 -46.05 -32.16
CA LEU A 106 13.45 -45.99 -33.02
C LEU A 106 13.19 -45.30 -34.37
N HIS A 107 11.94 -45.16 -34.80
CA HIS A 107 11.57 -44.43 -36.02
C HIS A 107 11.38 -42.92 -35.77
N CYS A 108 11.19 -42.50 -34.53
CA CYS A 108 11.08 -41.09 -34.15
C CYS A 108 12.42 -40.37 -34.33
N ASN A 109 12.40 -39.21 -34.98
CA ASN A 109 13.60 -38.43 -35.31
C ASN A 109 13.55 -36.98 -34.79
N GLN A 110 12.44 -36.56 -34.17
CA GLN A 110 12.29 -35.23 -33.60
C GLN A 110 11.82 -35.36 -32.15
N THR A 111 12.24 -34.44 -31.28
CA THR A 111 11.86 -34.41 -29.87
C THR A 111 10.33 -34.36 -29.68
N GLY A 112 9.63 -33.57 -30.50
CA GLY A 112 8.18 -33.47 -30.46
C GLY A 112 7.44 -34.76 -30.80
N ASP A 113 8.03 -35.65 -31.61
CA ASP A 113 7.42 -36.96 -31.92
C ASP A 113 7.42 -37.86 -30.67
N PHE A 114 8.47 -37.80 -29.85
CA PHE A 114 8.55 -38.53 -28.59
C PHE A 114 7.55 -37.99 -27.56
N GLU A 115 7.50 -36.67 -27.39
CA GLU A 115 6.50 -36.02 -26.51
C GLU A 115 5.08 -36.43 -26.91
N TYR A 116 4.78 -36.37 -28.21
CA TYR A 116 3.48 -36.80 -28.72
C TYR A 116 3.21 -38.28 -28.39
N PHE A 117 4.18 -39.17 -28.64
CA PHE A 117 4.03 -40.61 -28.39
C PHE A 117 3.65 -40.94 -26.94
N PHE A 118 4.27 -40.28 -25.95
CA PHE A 118 4.04 -40.60 -24.53
C PHE A 118 2.81 -39.93 -23.91
N HIS A 119 2.16 -38.99 -24.62
CA HIS A 119 0.88 -38.38 -24.23
C HIS A 119 -0.33 -38.95 -24.99
N HIS A 120 -0.12 -39.90 -25.90
CA HIS A 120 -1.18 -40.45 -26.75
C HIS A 120 -1.25 -41.98 -26.66
N ARG A 121 -2.43 -42.51 -26.97
CA ARG A 121 -2.66 -43.95 -26.99
C ARG A 121 -1.90 -44.62 -28.12
N ASN A 122 -1.15 -45.64 -27.75
CA ASN A 122 -0.38 -46.46 -28.68
C ASN A 122 -1.01 -47.85 -28.83
N ASN A 123 -0.91 -48.44 -30.01
CA ASN A 123 -1.40 -49.79 -30.27
C ASN A 123 -0.39 -50.82 -29.74
N LEU A 124 -0.52 -51.18 -28.46
CA LEU A 124 0.40 -52.05 -27.74
C LEU A 124 -0.39 -53.11 -26.96
N ASP A 125 -0.03 -54.39 -27.10
CA ASP A 125 -0.65 -55.44 -26.30
C ASP A 125 -0.11 -55.41 -24.86
N ILE A 126 -0.95 -54.95 -23.94
CA ILE A 126 -0.62 -54.81 -22.53
C ILE A 126 -0.29 -56.14 -21.85
N ASN A 127 -0.78 -57.27 -22.37
CA ASN A 127 -0.39 -58.57 -21.82
C ASN A 127 1.08 -58.89 -22.12
N ILE A 128 1.62 -58.41 -23.24
CA ILE A 128 3.05 -58.53 -23.56
C ILE A 128 3.84 -57.63 -22.62
N VAL A 129 3.39 -56.39 -22.40
CA VAL A 129 4.04 -55.45 -21.46
C VAL A 129 4.08 -56.02 -20.04
N ILE A 130 3.00 -56.63 -19.56
CA ILE A 130 2.95 -57.25 -18.23
C ILE A 130 3.94 -58.42 -18.15
N LYS A 131 3.98 -59.30 -19.16
CA LYS A 131 4.96 -60.41 -19.21
C LYS A 131 6.39 -59.90 -19.21
N GLU A 132 6.66 -58.87 -20.00
CA GLU A 132 7.97 -58.24 -20.06
C GLU A 132 8.34 -57.59 -18.71
N ALA A 133 7.39 -56.94 -18.03
CA ALA A 133 7.63 -56.35 -16.71
C ALA A 133 8.03 -57.41 -15.67
N TYR A 134 7.39 -58.58 -15.67
CA TYR A 134 7.80 -59.72 -14.85
C TYR A 134 9.18 -60.25 -15.25
N HIS A 135 9.47 -60.33 -16.54
CA HIS A 135 10.80 -60.71 -17.01
C HIS A 135 11.89 -59.74 -16.53
N LEU A 136 11.64 -58.43 -16.61
CA LEU A 136 12.55 -57.40 -16.11
C LEU A 136 12.78 -57.50 -14.60
N MET A 137 11.75 -57.82 -13.81
CA MET A 137 11.91 -58.04 -12.37
C MET A 137 12.89 -59.19 -12.06
N GLU A 138 12.89 -60.26 -12.84
CA GLU A 138 13.78 -61.42 -12.64
C GLU A 138 15.17 -61.23 -13.26
N ALA A 139 15.25 -60.56 -14.42
CA ALA A 139 16.47 -60.41 -15.20
C ALA A 139 17.35 -59.23 -14.73
N THR A 140 16.80 -58.27 -13.97
CA THR A 140 17.56 -57.10 -13.51
C THR A 140 18.44 -57.45 -12.30
N PRO A 141 19.76 -57.17 -12.35
CA PRO A 141 20.65 -57.44 -11.23
C PRO A 141 20.37 -56.54 -10.02
N LEU A 142 20.66 -57.06 -8.81
CA LEU A 142 20.27 -56.46 -7.51
C LEU A 142 20.91 -55.08 -7.22
N ASP A 143 21.98 -54.72 -7.90
CA ASP A 143 22.68 -53.44 -7.77
C ASP A 143 21.91 -52.28 -8.41
N ILE A 144 21.24 -52.52 -9.54
CA ILE A 144 20.43 -51.53 -10.25
C ILE A 144 18.92 -51.72 -10.03
N HIS A 145 18.51 -52.81 -9.38
CA HIS A 145 17.09 -53.12 -9.18
C HIS A 145 16.43 -52.10 -8.24
N PRO A 146 15.30 -51.45 -8.64
CA PRO A 146 14.61 -50.48 -7.79
C PRO A 146 14.07 -51.04 -6.46
N GLN A 147 14.00 -52.36 -6.28
CA GLN A 147 13.54 -52.97 -5.03
C GLN A 147 14.50 -52.70 -3.87
N ARG A 148 15.80 -52.54 -4.14
CA ARG A 148 16.78 -52.19 -3.10
C ARG A 148 16.70 -50.71 -2.68
N MET A 149 16.14 -49.87 -3.55
CA MET A 149 16.08 -48.42 -3.36
C MET A 149 14.73 -47.93 -2.83
N LEU A 150 13.70 -48.79 -2.85
CA LEU A 150 12.34 -48.50 -2.40
C LEU A 150 12.02 -49.38 -1.18
N ASP A 151 11.22 -48.85 -0.25
CA ASP A 151 10.73 -49.61 0.89
C ASP A 151 9.58 -50.55 0.48
N ASP A 152 9.41 -51.64 1.25
CA ASP A 152 8.28 -52.56 1.14
C ASP A 152 6.92 -51.86 1.39
N PHE A 153 5.83 -52.50 0.96
CA PHE A 153 4.47 -51.98 1.14
C PHE A 153 4.09 -51.87 2.62
N ILE A 154 3.66 -50.68 3.05
CA ILE A 154 3.18 -50.37 4.39
C ILE A 154 1.64 -50.18 4.37
N PRO A 155 0.87 -51.01 5.10
CA PRO A 155 -0.57 -50.86 5.19
C PRO A 155 -0.98 -49.64 6.03
N LEU A 156 -2.17 -49.10 5.76
CA LEU A 156 -2.69 -47.97 6.52
C LEU A 156 -3.05 -48.34 7.97
N THR A 157 -2.81 -47.39 8.87
CA THR A 157 -3.31 -47.44 10.24
C THR A 157 -4.83 -47.33 10.28
N LYS A 158 -5.48 -48.17 11.10
CA LYS A 158 -6.93 -48.12 11.29
C LYS A 158 -7.32 -46.88 12.10
N GLY A 159 -8.26 -46.08 11.58
CA GLY A 159 -8.88 -44.95 12.30
C GLY A 159 -8.33 -43.56 11.98
N GLN A 160 -7.07 -43.43 11.52
CA GLN A 160 -6.48 -42.15 11.13
C GLN A 160 -5.46 -42.33 10.00
N TYR A 161 -5.45 -41.40 9.04
CA TYR A 161 -4.43 -41.37 7.99
C TYR A 161 -3.10 -40.86 8.55
N PRO A 162 -1.97 -41.52 8.24
CA PRO A 162 -0.65 -41.01 8.59
C PRO A 162 -0.43 -39.59 8.06
N VAL A 163 0.38 -38.79 8.76
CA VAL A 163 0.79 -37.48 8.26
C VAL A 163 1.84 -37.68 7.17
N PHE A 164 1.55 -37.25 5.94
CA PHE A 164 2.49 -37.28 4.84
C PHE A 164 3.52 -36.15 5.01
N ASN A 165 4.80 -36.47 5.16
CA ASN A 165 5.88 -35.50 5.39
C ASN A 165 7.05 -35.66 4.41
N LYS A 166 6.91 -36.49 3.36
CA LYS A 166 7.99 -36.81 2.41
C LYS A 166 8.11 -35.75 1.30
N TYR A 167 8.16 -34.45 1.65
CA TYR A 167 8.32 -33.34 0.71
C TYR A 167 9.08 -32.15 1.35
N PRO A 168 9.72 -31.26 0.56
CA PRO A 168 10.37 -30.05 1.05
C PRO A 168 9.40 -29.06 1.71
N LYS A 169 9.18 -29.20 3.01
CA LYS A 169 8.28 -28.34 3.79
C LYS A 169 8.61 -26.85 3.62
N PHE A 170 9.89 -26.50 3.64
CA PHE A 170 10.33 -25.11 3.48
C PHE A 170 9.83 -24.46 2.17
N ILE A 171 9.91 -25.17 1.04
CA ILE A 171 9.49 -24.64 -0.27
C ILE A 171 7.97 -24.50 -0.31
N VAL A 172 7.23 -25.52 0.17
CA VAL A 172 5.77 -25.51 0.19
C VAL A 172 5.24 -24.44 1.14
N ASP A 173 5.84 -24.29 2.32
CA ASP A 173 5.47 -23.28 3.31
C ASP A 173 5.76 -21.88 2.78
N TYR A 174 6.90 -21.68 2.11
CA TYR A 174 7.22 -20.41 1.45
C TYR A 174 6.19 -20.07 0.36
N GLN A 175 5.88 -21.01 -0.54
CA GLN A 175 4.86 -20.81 -1.58
C GLN A 175 3.48 -20.52 -0.98
N THR A 176 3.12 -21.18 0.12
CA THR A 176 1.84 -20.97 0.80
C THR A 176 1.79 -19.57 1.44
N ARG A 177 2.87 -19.15 2.12
CA ARG A 177 2.99 -17.81 2.70
C ARG A 177 2.96 -16.73 1.63
N GLU A 178 3.63 -16.96 0.49
CA GLU A 178 3.65 -16.01 -0.62
C GLU A 178 2.26 -15.86 -1.24
N ARG A 179 1.55 -16.97 -1.46
CA ARG A 179 0.14 -16.93 -1.92
C ARG A 179 -0.76 -16.20 -0.94
N GLU A 180 -0.59 -16.43 0.36
CA GLU A 180 -1.37 -15.74 1.38
C GLU A 180 -1.03 -14.24 1.44
N ARG A 181 0.24 -13.86 1.24
CA ARG A 181 0.64 -12.46 1.12
C ARG A 181 -0.01 -11.79 -0.09
N ILE A 182 0.07 -12.44 -1.26
CA ILE A 182 -0.59 -11.93 -2.49
C ILE A 182 -2.10 -11.76 -2.28
N ARG A 183 -2.74 -12.72 -1.60
CA ARG A 183 -4.16 -12.65 -1.26
C ARG A 183 -4.47 -11.47 -0.34
N GLN A 184 -3.63 -11.22 0.66
CA GLN A 184 -3.79 -10.07 1.57
C GLN A 184 -3.60 -8.75 0.83
N ASP A 185 -2.57 -8.65 -0.01
CA ASP A 185 -2.31 -7.47 -0.85
C ASP A 185 -3.50 -7.20 -1.79
N GLU A 186 -4.11 -8.23 -2.38
CA GLU A 186 -5.30 -8.10 -3.23
C GLU A 186 -6.53 -7.61 -2.46
N ILE A 187 -6.73 -8.12 -1.23
CA ILE A 187 -7.82 -7.66 -0.35
C ILE A 187 -7.62 -6.18 0.02
N GLU A 188 -6.38 -5.78 0.35
CA GLU A 188 -6.06 -4.38 0.67
C GLU A 188 -6.26 -3.47 -0.53
N TYR A 189 -5.77 -3.87 -1.70
CA TYR A 189 -5.97 -3.15 -2.95
C TYR A 189 -7.46 -2.92 -3.26
N LEU A 190 -8.30 -3.94 -3.07
CA LEU A 190 -9.75 -3.80 -3.27
C LEU A 190 -10.39 -2.84 -2.27
N ARG A 191 -9.94 -2.83 -1.01
CA ARG A 191 -10.42 -1.87 0.02
C ARG A 191 -10.02 -0.44 -0.30
N GLU A 192 -8.76 -0.20 -0.69
CA GLU A 192 -8.28 1.12 -1.09
C GLU A 192 -9.06 1.65 -2.29
N ARG A 193 -9.34 0.78 -3.27
CA ARG A 193 -10.15 1.14 -4.44
C ARG A 193 -11.59 1.51 -4.07
N GLN A 194 -12.21 0.80 -3.13
CA GLN A 194 -13.54 1.14 -2.62
C GLN A 194 -13.53 2.52 -1.95
N LEU A 195 -12.56 2.78 -1.08
CA LEU A 195 -12.40 4.08 -0.42
C LEU A 195 -12.16 5.21 -1.41
N ALA A 196 -11.36 4.99 -2.45
CA ALA A 196 -11.14 5.97 -3.51
C ALA A 196 -12.45 6.31 -4.24
N HIS A 197 -13.26 5.31 -4.60
CA HIS A 197 -14.55 5.54 -5.22
C HIS A 197 -15.54 6.28 -4.29
N GLU A 198 -15.55 5.98 -2.99
CA GLU A 198 -16.37 6.73 -2.03
C GLU A 198 -15.93 8.19 -1.89
N LEU A 199 -14.62 8.45 -1.89
CA LEU A 199 -14.07 9.81 -1.85
C LEU A 199 -14.39 10.58 -3.12
N GLU A 200 -14.30 9.94 -4.29
CA GLU A 200 -14.71 10.53 -5.58
C GLU A 200 -16.20 10.87 -5.59
N ALA A 201 -17.06 9.97 -5.10
CA ALA A 201 -18.50 10.21 -5.01
C ALA A 201 -18.81 11.41 -4.10
N LYS A 202 -18.20 11.49 -2.91
CA LYS A 202 -18.35 12.66 -2.01
C LYS A 202 -17.82 13.95 -2.63
N ALA A 203 -16.74 13.88 -3.41
CA ALA A 203 -16.21 15.04 -4.11
C ALA A 203 -17.15 15.50 -5.23
N GLN A 204 -17.82 14.58 -5.93
CA GLN A 204 -18.84 14.91 -6.92
C GLN A 204 -20.09 15.51 -6.27
N GLU A 205 -20.53 14.98 -5.14
CA GLU A 205 -21.66 15.52 -4.36
C GLU A 205 -21.39 16.97 -3.93
N ARG A 206 -20.22 17.25 -3.35
CA ARG A 206 -19.82 18.62 -2.99
C ARG A 206 -19.77 19.56 -4.19
N LYS A 207 -19.26 19.10 -5.33
CA LYS A 207 -19.25 19.91 -6.56
C LYS A 207 -20.67 20.24 -7.03
N ALA A 208 -21.59 19.29 -6.97
CA ALA A 208 -22.99 19.52 -7.32
C ALA A 208 -23.68 20.49 -6.35
N GLU A 209 -23.39 20.39 -5.04
CA GLU A 209 -23.86 21.35 -4.03
C GLU A 209 -23.34 22.76 -4.30
N ASP A 210 -22.04 22.91 -4.60
CA ASP A 210 -21.42 24.19 -4.93
C ASP A 210 -22.06 24.79 -6.19
N GLU A 211 -22.22 23.99 -7.26
CA GLU A 211 -22.87 24.41 -8.50
C GLU A 211 -24.33 24.87 -8.27
N ALA A 212 -25.10 24.12 -7.47
CA ALA A 212 -26.47 24.49 -7.12
C ALA A 212 -26.51 25.79 -6.30
N TRP A 213 -25.55 25.99 -5.40
CA TRP A 213 -25.41 27.22 -4.64
C TRP A 213 -25.11 28.42 -5.55
N TYR A 214 -24.17 28.28 -6.50
CA TYR A 214 -23.87 29.33 -7.47
C TYR A 214 -25.09 29.67 -8.34
N GLN A 215 -25.84 28.67 -8.82
CA GLN A 215 -27.07 28.91 -9.58
C GLN A 215 -28.11 29.68 -8.75
N LYS A 216 -28.29 29.31 -7.48
CA LYS A 216 -29.21 30.03 -6.58
C LYS A 216 -28.76 31.47 -6.34
N GLN A 217 -27.46 31.69 -6.19
CA GLN A 217 -26.90 33.02 -5.98
C GLN A 217 -27.06 33.90 -7.22
N GLU A 218 -26.89 33.34 -8.40
CA GLU A 218 -27.10 34.05 -9.67
C GLU A 218 -28.57 34.45 -9.84
N LEU A 219 -29.51 33.54 -9.56
CA LEU A 219 -30.95 33.86 -9.57
C LEU A 219 -31.32 34.98 -8.59
N LEU A 220 -30.72 35.00 -7.40
CA LEU A 220 -30.92 36.08 -6.43
C LEU A 220 -30.36 37.41 -6.95
N ARG A 221 -29.19 37.39 -7.59
CA ARG A 221 -28.59 38.58 -8.20
C ARG A 221 -29.47 39.12 -9.33
N GLU A 222 -29.95 38.26 -10.22
CA GLU A 222 -30.85 38.63 -11.32
C GLU A 222 -32.16 39.24 -10.78
N ALA A 223 -32.73 38.65 -9.73
CA ALA A 223 -33.94 39.19 -9.08
C ALA A 223 -33.69 40.57 -8.44
N GLU A 224 -32.52 40.78 -7.82
CA GLU A 224 -32.13 42.08 -7.29
C GLU A 224 -31.95 43.12 -8.40
N GLU A 225 -31.28 42.75 -9.50
CA GLU A 225 -31.10 43.63 -10.66
C GLU A 225 -32.45 44.02 -11.28
N GLN A 226 -33.38 43.07 -11.43
CA GLN A 226 -34.73 43.34 -11.89
C GLN A 226 -35.47 44.29 -10.95
N ARG A 227 -35.36 44.09 -9.63
CA ARG A 227 -35.95 45.00 -8.64
C ARG A 227 -35.37 46.41 -8.75
N ARG A 228 -34.05 46.55 -8.92
CA ARG A 228 -33.39 47.84 -9.12
C ARG A 228 -33.87 48.53 -10.39
N LYS A 229 -34.03 47.78 -11.49
CA LYS A 229 -34.58 48.31 -12.75
C LYS A 229 -36.01 48.82 -12.57
N MET A 230 -36.89 48.03 -11.95
CA MET A 230 -38.27 48.46 -11.66
C MET A 230 -38.31 49.71 -10.76
N LEU A 231 -37.46 49.78 -9.74
CA LEU A 231 -37.36 50.96 -8.88
C LEU A 231 -36.93 52.21 -9.66
N LEU A 232 -35.92 52.09 -10.53
CA LEU A 232 -35.49 53.18 -11.39
C LEU A 232 -36.62 53.66 -12.33
N GLU A 233 -37.34 52.74 -12.97
CA GLU A 233 -38.48 53.08 -13.82
C GLU A 233 -39.60 53.80 -13.05
N GLU A 234 -39.90 53.37 -11.82
CA GLU A 234 -40.89 54.04 -10.97
C GLU A 234 -40.41 55.42 -10.48
N GLU A 235 -39.12 55.57 -10.17
CA GLU A 235 -38.52 56.86 -9.84
C GLU A 235 -38.57 57.84 -11.02
N GLU A 236 -38.31 57.38 -12.25
CA GLU A 236 -38.44 58.19 -13.46
C GLU A 236 -39.88 58.64 -13.68
N LYS A 237 -40.87 57.74 -13.54
CA LYS A 237 -42.30 58.10 -13.61
C LYS A 237 -42.70 59.12 -12.55
N LEU A 238 -42.24 58.96 -11.31
CA LEU A 238 -42.47 59.92 -10.23
C LEU A 238 -41.82 61.27 -10.53
N ALA A 239 -40.61 61.28 -11.08
CA ALA A 239 -39.92 62.50 -11.49
C ALA A 239 -40.69 63.22 -12.60
N GLU A 240 -41.18 62.50 -13.62
CA GLU A 240 -42.03 63.06 -14.66
C GLU A 240 -43.33 63.63 -14.09
N GLN A 241 -44.01 62.93 -13.19
CA GLN A 241 -45.22 63.42 -12.53
C GLN A 241 -44.95 64.71 -11.74
N ARG A 242 -43.84 64.76 -10.99
CA ARG A 242 -43.41 65.96 -10.28
C ARG A 242 -43.12 67.12 -11.24
N GLN A 243 -42.47 66.86 -12.37
CA GLN A 243 -42.23 67.88 -13.40
C GLN A 243 -43.55 68.42 -13.99
N ARG A 244 -44.50 67.54 -14.31
CA ARG A 244 -45.84 67.93 -14.82
C ARG A 244 -46.60 68.76 -13.78
N LEU A 245 -46.63 68.34 -12.52
CA LEU A 245 -47.23 69.08 -11.42
C LEU A 245 -46.58 70.46 -11.23
N ALA A 246 -45.24 70.53 -11.32
CA ALA A 246 -44.51 71.79 -11.22
C ALA A 246 -44.87 72.74 -12.38
N ALA A 247 -45.04 72.22 -13.61
CA ALA A 247 -45.49 73.01 -14.76
C ALA A 247 -46.92 73.57 -14.55
N VAL A 248 -47.87 72.72 -14.13
CA VAL A 248 -49.24 73.16 -13.82
C VAL A 248 -49.26 74.19 -12.69
N LYS A 249 -48.45 74.01 -11.64
CA LYS A 249 -48.32 74.99 -10.55
C LYS A 249 -47.78 76.33 -11.05
N ARG A 250 -46.80 76.32 -11.97
CA ARG A 250 -46.29 77.55 -12.62
C ARG A 250 -47.39 78.24 -13.43
N GLU A 251 -48.14 77.51 -14.25
CA GLU A 251 -49.26 78.06 -15.03
C GLU A 251 -50.35 78.66 -14.14
N LEU A 252 -50.72 77.98 -13.06
CA LEU A 252 -51.69 78.47 -12.09
C LEU A 252 -51.21 79.78 -11.45
N LYS A 253 -49.93 79.86 -11.08
CA LYS A 253 -49.35 81.08 -10.52
C LYS A 253 -49.36 82.25 -11.51
N VAL A 254 -49.09 81.98 -12.79
CA VAL A 254 -49.22 83.00 -13.86
C VAL A 254 -50.66 83.48 -13.98
N LYS A 255 -51.65 82.58 -13.96
CA LYS A 255 -53.07 82.97 -14.00
C LYS A 255 -53.48 83.79 -12.77
N GLU A 256 -53.03 83.39 -11.58
CA GLU A 256 -53.28 84.15 -10.33
C GLU A 256 -52.71 85.57 -10.43
N LEU A 257 -51.47 85.73 -10.90
CA LEU A 257 -50.86 87.03 -11.14
C LEU A 257 -51.64 87.85 -12.17
N GLN A 258 -52.10 87.25 -13.26
CA GLN A 258 -52.95 87.92 -14.26
C GLN A 258 -54.27 88.41 -13.65
N PHE A 259 -54.92 87.61 -12.78
CA PHE A 259 -56.13 88.03 -12.08
C PHE A 259 -55.87 89.19 -11.11
N LEU A 260 -54.77 89.13 -10.35
CA LEU A 260 -54.38 90.22 -9.45
C LEU A 260 -54.08 91.50 -10.23
N ASP A 261 -53.34 91.41 -11.34
CA ASP A 261 -53.06 92.55 -12.22
C ASP A 261 -54.33 93.12 -12.85
N ALA A 262 -55.26 92.28 -13.31
CA ALA A 262 -56.54 92.71 -13.86
C ALA A 262 -57.41 93.41 -12.80
N SER A 263 -57.42 92.91 -11.56
CA SER A 263 -58.12 93.54 -10.43
C SER A 263 -57.48 94.88 -10.05
N ARG A 264 -56.14 94.97 -10.02
CA ARG A 264 -55.41 96.22 -9.79
C ARG A 264 -55.71 97.26 -10.88
N ARG A 265 -55.71 96.87 -12.16
CA ARG A 265 -56.07 97.75 -13.27
C ARG A 265 -57.52 98.25 -13.18
N ARG A 266 -58.46 97.38 -12.78
CA ARG A 266 -59.86 97.77 -12.55
C ARG A 266 -60.01 98.75 -11.39
N PHE A 267 -59.30 98.53 -10.29
CA PHE A 267 -59.29 99.43 -9.15
C PHE A 267 -58.72 100.81 -9.51
N LEU A 268 -57.59 100.85 -10.22
CA LEU A 268 -56.99 102.10 -10.71
C LEU A 268 -57.92 102.86 -11.64
N LYS A 269 -58.64 102.15 -12.53
CA LYS A 269 -59.64 102.76 -13.42
C LYS A 269 -60.83 103.31 -12.65
N TYR A 270 -61.34 102.58 -11.66
CA TYR A 270 -62.41 103.07 -10.79
C TYR A 270 -62.02 104.33 -10.02
N GLN A 271 -60.80 104.38 -9.48
CA GLN A 271 -60.25 105.58 -8.83
C GLN A 271 -60.15 106.77 -9.80
N GLN A 272 -59.66 106.53 -11.02
CA GLN A 272 -59.58 107.55 -12.06
C GLN A 272 -60.98 108.09 -12.44
N ASP A 273 -61.96 107.20 -12.60
CA ASP A 273 -63.34 107.56 -12.93
C ASP A 273 -64.02 108.34 -11.78
N GLN A 274 -63.75 107.99 -10.52
CA GLN A 274 -64.21 108.74 -9.35
C GLN A 274 -63.65 110.17 -9.32
N CYS A 275 -62.34 110.34 -9.48
CA CYS A 275 -61.72 111.67 -9.55
C CYS A 275 -62.27 112.51 -10.71
N GLN A 276 -62.54 111.89 -11.87
CA GLN A 276 -63.16 112.59 -13.00
C GLN A 276 -64.61 113.00 -12.74
N THR A 277 -65.35 112.21 -11.96
CA THR A 277 -66.75 112.51 -11.61
C THR A 277 -66.83 113.62 -10.56
N GLU A 278 -65.88 113.66 -9.61
CA GLU A 278 -65.77 114.74 -8.63
C GLU A 278 -65.26 116.05 -9.26
N LEU A 279 -64.31 115.99 -10.19
CA LEU A 279 -63.89 117.16 -10.98
C LEU A 279 -65.08 117.77 -11.73
N LYS A 280 -65.90 116.95 -12.39
CA LYS A 280 -67.12 117.42 -13.07
C LYS A 280 -68.14 118.04 -12.10
N ARG A 281 -68.30 117.47 -10.89
CA ARG A 281 -69.16 118.06 -9.85
C ARG A 281 -68.66 119.42 -9.36
N LEU A 282 -67.34 119.57 -9.18
CA LEU A 282 -66.72 120.82 -8.77
C LEU A 282 -66.79 121.88 -9.88
N ASP A 283 -66.61 121.49 -11.15
CA ASP A 283 -66.83 122.38 -12.30
C ASP A 283 -68.30 122.84 -12.40
N ASP A 284 -69.27 121.94 -12.14
CA ASP A 284 -70.71 122.24 -12.10
C ASP A 284 -71.15 123.07 -10.86
N GLU A 285 -70.36 123.06 -9.78
CA GLU A 285 -70.56 123.89 -8.59
C GLU A 285 -69.89 125.26 -8.71
N ILE A 286 -68.76 125.36 -9.43
CA ILE A 286 -68.10 126.63 -9.78
C ILE A 286 -68.94 127.39 -10.82
N ALA A 287 -69.54 126.71 -11.80
CA ALA A 287 -70.42 127.31 -12.79
C ALA A 287 -71.76 127.84 -12.21
N ARG A 288 -72.19 127.33 -11.04
CA ARG A 288 -73.43 127.77 -10.35
C ARG A 288 -73.23 128.77 -9.21
N LYS A 289 -71.97 129.08 -8.84
CA LYS A 289 -71.65 130.06 -7.78
C LYS A 289 -70.98 131.34 -8.29
N ALA A 290 -70.92 131.54 -9.61
CA ALA A 290 -70.35 132.73 -10.25
C ALA A 290 -71.38 133.84 -10.57
N GLU A 291 -72.68 133.62 -10.33
CA GLU A 291 -73.74 134.63 -10.43
C GLU A 291 -74.52 134.71 -9.12
N GLU A 292 -74.67 135.94 -8.62
CA GLU A 292 -75.41 136.40 -7.43
C GLU A 292 -74.63 136.56 -6.10
N GLN A 293 -74.49 137.86 -5.76
CA GLN A 293 -73.80 138.50 -4.65
C GLN A 293 -74.52 138.32 -3.31
N GLU A 294 -73.79 138.44 -2.19
CA GLU A 294 -73.76 139.63 -1.34
C GLU A 294 -73.38 139.26 0.11
N THR A 295 -72.60 140.16 0.70
CA THR A 295 -71.95 140.09 2.02
C THR A 295 -72.90 139.97 3.20
N ALA A 296 -72.48 139.22 4.23
CA ALA A 296 -72.15 139.72 5.60
C ALA A 296 -72.51 138.71 6.72
N ALA A 297 -71.50 138.41 7.55
CA ALA A 297 -71.51 138.29 9.03
C ALA A 297 -72.75 137.60 9.70
N THR A 298 -72.69 136.51 10.46
CA THR A 298 -71.72 135.96 11.43
C THR A 298 -72.21 134.57 11.88
N VAL A 299 -71.38 133.52 11.87
CA VAL A 299 -71.36 132.45 12.91
C VAL A 299 -69.95 131.83 12.93
N GLN A 300 -68.96 132.59 13.37
CA GLN A 300 -67.75 132.00 13.97
C GLN A 300 -68.09 131.72 15.44
N ASP A 301 -68.64 130.53 15.73
CA ASP A 301 -68.50 129.85 17.04
C ASP A 301 -69.07 128.41 17.08
N VAL A 302 -69.64 127.89 15.99
CA VAL A 302 -70.21 126.51 15.95
C VAL A 302 -69.29 125.50 15.25
N GLU A 303 -68.38 125.95 14.38
CA GLU A 303 -67.44 125.06 13.67
C GLU A 303 -66.28 124.57 14.53
N VAL A 304 -65.83 125.37 15.51
CA VAL A 304 -64.68 124.99 16.37
C VAL A 304 -65.06 123.87 17.35
N ARG A 305 -66.23 123.93 17.99
CA ARG A 305 -66.68 122.87 18.92
C ARG A 305 -67.09 121.57 18.21
N ARG A 306 -67.54 121.64 16.96
CA ARG A 306 -67.92 120.46 16.17
C ARG A 306 -66.68 119.72 15.64
N MET A 307 -65.65 120.44 15.20
CA MET A 307 -64.37 119.88 14.77
C MET A 307 -63.55 119.27 15.93
N GLU A 308 -63.67 119.82 17.16
CA GLU A 308 -63.01 119.26 18.35
C GLU A 308 -63.65 117.97 18.85
N LEU A 309 -64.99 117.86 18.84
CA LEU A 309 -65.72 116.65 19.28
C LEU A 309 -65.62 115.49 18.27
N GLU A 310 -65.63 115.76 16.96
CA GLU A 310 -65.43 114.74 15.93
C GLU A 310 -63.97 114.24 15.90
N SER A 311 -62.98 115.11 16.15
CA SER A 311 -61.56 114.75 16.28
C SER A 311 -61.28 113.88 17.52
N GLN A 312 -61.84 114.25 18.68
CA GLN A 312 -61.69 113.46 19.91
C GLN A 312 -62.34 112.08 19.80
N ARG A 313 -63.53 111.99 19.17
CA ARG A 313 -64.21 110.70 18.96
C ARG A 313 -63.44 109.76 18.02
N GLN A 314 -62.88 110.27 16.93
CA GLN A 314 -62.08 109.47 15.99
C GLN A 314 -60.74 109.02 16.59
N LEU A 315 -60.13 109.83 17.46
CA LEU A 315 -58.91 109.46 18.18
C LEU A 315 -59.17 108.35 19.21
N PHE A 316 -60.28 108.42 19.97
CA PHE A 316 -60.63 107.35 20.92
C PHE A 316 -61.05 106.05 20.22
N GLU A 317 -61.78 106.12 19.10
CA GLU A 317 -62.11 104.94 18.29
C GLU A 317 -60.84 104.32 17.66
N GLN A 318 -59.89 105.13 17.17
CA GLN A 318 -58.58 104.62 16.69
C GLN A 318 -57.72 104.04 17.80
N HIS A 319 -57.68 104.66 18.98
CA HIS A 319 -56.93 104.13 20.12
C HIS A 319 -57.53 102.81 20.60
N LEU A 320 -58.85 102.70 20.71
CA LEU A 320 -59.50 101.46 21.14
C LEU A 320 -59.28 100.30 20.15
N ILE A 321 -59.31 100.57 18.84
CA ILE A 321 -59.04 99.55 17.81
C ILE A 321 -57.55 99.18 17.78
N LYS A 322 -56.64 100.16 17.85
CA LYS A 322 -55.19 99.92 17.91
C LYS A 322 -54.79 99.17 19.17
N ASP A 323 -55.42 99.44 20.31
CA ASP A 323 -55.17 98.76 21.57
C ASP A 323 -55.72 97.32 21.54
N GLN A 324 -56.90 97.08 20.95
CA GLN A 324 -57.42 95.72 20.73
C GLN A 324 -56.58 94.92 19.72
N GLU A 325 -56.12 95.53 18.63
CA GLU A 325 -55.24 94.90 17.65
C GLU A 325 -53.83 94.64 18.20
N ALA A 326 -53.28 95.56 19.01
CA ALA A 326 -52.01 95.36 19.70
C ALA A 326 -52.11 94.21 20.71
N VAL A 327 -53.16 94.16 21.53
CA VAL A 327 -53.38 93.07 22.49
C VAL A 327 -53.59 91.73 21.78
N THR A 328 -54.35 91.68 20.67
CA THR A 328 -54.51 90.42 19.91
C THR A 328 -53.25 90.00 19.17
N LYS A 329 -52.41 90.94 18.72
CA LYS A 329 -51.12 90.67 18.09
C LYS A 329 -50.08 90.20 19.11
N GLU A 330 -49.98 90.85 20.26
CA GLU A 330 -49.13 90.42 21.37
C GLU A 330 -49.53 89.04 21.88
N MET A 331 -50.84 88.78 22.06
CA MET A 331 -51.33 87.45 22.45
C MET A 331 -51.00 86.38 21.39
N LYS A 332 -51.10 86.68 20.10
CA LYS A 332 -50.69 85.74 19.02
C LYS A 332 -49.19 85.51 19.01
N GLU A 333 -48.39 86.56 19.13
CA GLU A 333 -46.93 86.46 19.20
C GLU A 333 -46.48 85.69 20.45
N GLU A 334 -47.16 85.86 21.59
CA GLU A 334 -46.90 85.10 22.81
C GLU A 334 -47.32 83.63 22.66
N VAL A 335 -48.46 83.34 22.05
CA VAL A 335 -48.90 81.96 21.75
C VAL A 335 -47.95 81.28 20.75
N ASP A 336 -47.51 81.97 19.69
CA ASP A 336 -46.56 81.46 18.71
C ASP A 336 -45.14 81.33 19.29
N ALA A 337 -44.75 82.19 20.23
CA ALA A 337 -43.51 82.05 20.99
C ALA A 337 -43.54 80.85 21.94
N ARG A 338 -44.67 80.62 22.63
CA ARG A 338 -44.89 79.42 23.45
C ARG A 338 -44.89 78.15 22.61
N ARG A 339 -45.54 78.17 21.44
CA ARG A 339 -45.58 77.02 20.52
C ARG A 339 -44.20 76.65 20.00
N ARG A 340 -43.41 77.64 19.57
CA ARG A 340 -42.01 77.44 19.15
C ARG A 340 -41.13 76.92 20.28
N ARG A 341 -41.35 77.34 21.53
CA ARG A 341 -40.64 76.77 22.69
C ARG A 341 -40.97 75.29 22.88
N VAL A 342 -42.25 74.92 22.83
CA VAL A 342 -42.70 73.52 22.94
C VAL A 342 -42.15 72.67 21.80
N ASP A 343 -42.17 73.16 20.55
CA ASP A 343 -41.63 72.42 19.41
C ASP A 343 -40.11 72.16 19.54
N LEU A 344 -39.37 73.14 20.08
CA LEU A 344 -37.93 73.01 20.37
C LEU A 344 -37.69 72.03 21.52
N GLU A 345 -38.51 72.07 22.57
CA GLU A 345 -38.46 71.12 23.69
C GLU A 345 -38.77 69.68 23.20
N ASP A 346 -39.78 69.50 22.35
CA ASP A 346 -40.13 68.21 21.74
C ASP A 346 -39.00 67.69 20.83
N HIS A 347 -38.36 68.56 20.04
CA HIS A 347 -37.19 68.19 19.23
C HIS A 347 -35.99 67.76 20.09
N LEU A 348 -35.76 68.43 21.23
CA LEU A 348 -34.71 68.06 22.17
C LEU A 348 -35.00 66.70 22.82
N VAL A 349 -36.25 66.44 23.21
CA VAL A 349 -36.68 65.15 23.77
C VAL A 349 -36.56 64.02 22.73
N GLN A 350 -36.97 64.26 21.48
CA GLN A 350 -36.80 63.29 20.39
C GLN A 350 -35.33 62.95 20.16
N ARG A 351 -34.44 63.96 20.10
CA ARG A 351 -32.99 63.71 19.98
C ARG A 351 -32.41 62.95 21.16
N LEU A 352 -32.85 63.23 22.39
CA LEU A 352 -32.43 62.45 23.56
C LEU A 352 -32.88 60.99 23.47
N MET A 353 -34.09 60.73 22.98
CA MET A 353 -34.60 59.36 22.77
C MET A 353 -33.86 58.62 21.63
N GLU A 354 -33.46 59.33 20.58
CA GLU A 354 -32.65 58.78 19.48
C GLU A 354 -31.25 58.42 19.97
N ILE A 355 -30.59 59.32 20.71
CA ILE A 355 -29.26 59.07 21.30
C ILE A 355 -29.33 57.87 22.26
N ASP A 356 -30.31 57.80 23.16
CA ASP A 356 -30.49 56.66 24.08
C ASP A 356 -30.76 55.35 23.32
N ARG A 357 -31.52 55.37 22.22
CA ARG A 357 -31.70 54.19 21.35
C ARG A 357 -30.40 53.76 20.68
N GLU A 358 -29.63 54.70 20.11
CA GLU A 358 -28.35 54.41 19.49
C GLU A 358 -27.34 53.86 20.50
N GLU A 359 -27.28 54.42 21.71
CA GLU A 359 -26.41 53.94 22.78
C GLU A 359 -26.81 52.52 23.22
N LYS A 360 -28.11 52.24 23.35
CA LYS A 360 -28.61 50.87 23.62
C LYS A 360 -28.26 49.89 22.51
N GLN A 361 -28.39 50.30 21.25
CA GLN A 361 -27.99 49.47 20.11
C GLN A 361 -26.47 49.23 20.09
N LYS A 362 -25.66 50.26 20.33
CA LYS A 362 -24.19 50.12 20.45
C LYS A 362 -23.82 49.20 21.60
N ALA A 363 -24.45 49.34 22.77
CA ALA A 363 -24.23 48.46 23.91
C ALA A 363 -24.64 47.01 23.60
N GLN A 364 -25.75 46.81 22.87
CA GLN A 364 -26.19 45.49 22.42
C GLN A 364 -25.19 44.86 21.44
N ILE A 365 -24.74 45.60 20.42
CA ILE A 365 -23.74 45.11 19.45
C ILE A 365 -22.45 44.73 20.16
N VAL A 366 -21.97 45.55 21.09
CA VAL A 366 -20.76 45.25 21.88
C VAL A 366 -20.97 44.01 22.77
N ALA A 367 -22.14 43.84 23.36
CA ALA A 367 -22.47 42.66 24.16
C ALA A 367 -22.51 41.38 23.29
N GLU A 368 -23.12 41.44 22.11
CA GLU A 368 -23.17 40.35 21.14
C GLU A 368 -21.77 39.99 20.62
N GLU A 369 -20.93 41.00 20.33
CA GLU A 369 -19.54 40.77 19.90
C GLU A 369 -18.71 40.13 21.02
N ASN A 370 -18.88 40.58 22.27
CA ASN A 370 -18.20 39.97 23.42
C ASN A 370 -18.67 38.54 23.67
N LEU A 371 -19.96 38.26 23.49
CA LEU A 371 -20.52 36.91 23.58
C LEU A 371 -19.92 36.01 22.49
N ALA A 372 -19.91 36.46 21.23
CA ALA A 372 -19.30 35.73 20.12
C ALA A 372 -17.80 35.45 20.36
N LYS A 373 -17.05 36.43 20.88
CA LYS A 373 -15.65 36.23 21.28
C LYS A 373 -15.49 35.20 22.39
N ALA A 374 -16.40 35.18 23.36
CA ALA A 374 -16.38 34.19 24.44
C ALA A 374 -16.71 32.77 23.93
N GLU A 375 -17.70 32.65 23.04
CA GLU A 375 -18.06 31.38 22.40
C GLU A 375 -16.93 30.85 21.51
N GLN A 376 -16.29 31.72 20.73
CA GLN A 376 -15.14 31.32 19.92
C GLN A 376 -14.00 30.82 20.81
N LYS A 377 -13.68 31.53 21.90
CA LYS A 377 -12.67 31.06 22.88
C LYS A 377 -13.05 29.73 23.49
N ARG A 378 -14.34 29.49 23.81
CA ARG A 378 -14.82 28.20 24.32
C ARG A 378 -14.58 27.09 23.31
N ILE A 379 -14.97 27.30 22.05
CA ILE A 379 -14.76 26.34 20.96
C ILE A 379 -13.27 26.04 20.77
N ASP A 380 -12.43 27.08 20.74
CA ASP A 380 -10.98 26.94 20.62
C ASP A 380 -10.40 26.15 21.80
N THR A 381 -10.87 26.40 23.02
CA THR A 381 -10.45 25.65 24.21
C THR A 381 -10.92 24.20 24.20
N ASP A 382 -12.16 23.94 23.76
CA ASP A 382 -12.71 22.59 23.66
C ASP A 382 -11.95 21.79 22.60
N TRP A 383 -11.63 22.41 21.46
CA TRP A 383 -10.82 21.80 20.42
C TRP A 383 -9.42 21.44 20.94
N ARG A 384 -8.75 22.36 21.66
CA ARG A 384 -7.45 22.09 22.30
C ARG A 384 -7.54 20.95 23.32
N LEU A 385 -8.61 20.91 24.12
CA LEU A 385 -8.84 19.87 25.10
C LEU A 385 -9.00 18.49 24.41
N GLN A 386 -9.80 18.43 23.34
CA GLN A 386 -9.98 17.21 22.56
C GLN A 386 -8.67 16.76 21.89
N ALA A 387 -7.88 17.68 21.34
CA ALA A 387 -6.57 17.39 20.76
C ALA A 387 -5.62 16.81 21.82
N LEU A 388 -5.58 17.38 23.03
CA LEU A 388 -4.79 16.86 24.15
C LEU A 388 -5.27 15.48 24.62
N HIS A 389 -6.59 15.25 24.66
CA HIS A 389 -7.13 13.92 24.99
C HIS A 389 -6.75 12.88 23.96
N LYS A 390 -6.79 13.22 22.66
CA LYS A 390 -6.36 12.32 21.59
C LYS A 390 -4.87 11.99 21.70
N LEU A 391 -4.03 13.01 21.88
CA LEU A 391 -2.60 12.83 22.07
C LEU A 391 -2.29 11.91 23.26
N ARG A 392 -2.98 12.11 24.40
CA ARG A 392 -2.80 11.25 25.58
C ARG A 392 -3.17 9.80 25.32
N ARG A 393 -4.23 9.54 24.55
CA ARG A 393 -4.62 8.16 24.17
C ARG A 393 -3.57 7.54 23.26
N ASP A 394 -3.11 8.29 22.26
CA ASP A 394 -2.06 7.83 21.34
C ASP A 394 -0.76 7.51 22.09
N ASP A 395 -0.38 8.32 23.08
CA ASP A 395 0.79 8.06 23.92
C ASP A 395 0.61 6.83 24.82
N GLN A 396 -0.57 6.61 25.41
CA GLN A 396 -0.87 5.40 26.17
C GLN A 396 -0.80 4.14 25.30
N ASP A 397 -1.27 4.21 24.05
CA ASP A 397 -1.21 3.08 23.14
C ASP A 397 0.22 2.81 22.66
N ARG A 398 1.06 3.85 22.51
CA ARG A 398 2.50 3.69 22.26
C ARG A 398 3.20 3.02 23.45
N GLU A 399 2.87 3.43 24.67
CA GLU A 399 3.45 2.86 25.89
C GLU A 399 3.14 1.36 26.01
N LYS A 400 1.88 0.95 25.80
CA LYS A 400 1.50 -0.48 25.75
C LYS A 400 2.29 -1.26 24.70
N ARG A 401 2.45 -0.71 23.50
CA ARG A 401 3.25 -1.35 22.44
C ARG A 401 4.71 -1.50 22.86
N TYR A 402 5.28 -0.50 23.52
CA TYR A 402 6.65 -0.59 24.03
C TYR A 402 6.79 -1.63 25.14
N GLU A 403 5.80 -1.74 26.04
CA GLU A 403 5.77 -2.80 27.04
C GLU A 403 5.69 -4.20 26.41
N GLU A 404 4.86 -4.38 25.39
CA GLU A 404 4.77 -5.64 24.63
C GLU A 404 6.08 -5.99 23.94
N ILE A 405 6.71 -5.02 23.26
CA ILE A 405 8.02 -5.20 22.64
C ILE A 405 9.07 -5.57 23.69
N ALA A 406 9.08 -4.92 24.84
CA ALA A 406 10.02 -5.22 25.91
C ALA A 406 9.84 -6.64 26.46
N LYS A 407 8.59 -7.10 26.63
CA LYS A 407 8.26 -8.49 27.02
C LYS A 407 8.77 -9.49 25.98
N LEU A 408 8.47 -9.26 24.70
CA LEU A 408 8.92 -10.14 23.61
C LEU A 408 10.45 -10.20 23.50
N LEU A 409 11.15 -9.07 23.70
CA LEU A 409 12.61 -9.04 23.72
C LEU A 409 13.17 -9.80 24.92
N HIS A 410 12.54 -9.71 26.09
CA HIS A 410 12.93 -10.49 27.25
C HIS A 410 12.73 -11.99 27.01
N ASP A 411 11.56 -12.40 26.52
CA ASP A 411 11.26 -13.81 26.22
C ASP A 411 12.20 -14.38 25.17
N ASN A 412 12.55 -13.61 24.13
CA ASN A 412 13.55 -14.03 23.14
C ASN A 412 14.92 -14.25 23.77
N ARG A 413 15.39 -13.33 24.64
CA ARG A 413 16.66 -13.51 25.35
C ARG A 413 16.67 -14.75 26.24
N VAL A 414 15.56 -15.06 26.90
CA VAL A 414 15.43 -16.28 27.71
C VAL A 414 15.52 -17.52 26.82
N LYS A 415 14.77 -17.57 25.72
CA LYS A 415 14.82 -18.69 24.77
C LYS A 415 16.19 -18.86 24.11
N GLU A 416 16.86 -17.76 23.75
CA GLU A 416 18.23 -17.79 23.24
C GLU A 416 19.20 -18.38 24.28
N ALA A 417 19.07 -18.00 25.55
CA ALA A 417 19.89 -18.56 26.62
C ALA A 417 19.63 -20.06 26.84
N GLU A 418 18.36 -20.49 26.79
CA GLU A 418 17.98 -21.91 26.85
C GLU A 418 18.55 -22.70 25.68
N LEU A 419 18.48 -22.16 24.45
CA LEU A 419 19.03 -22.78 23.26
C LEU A 419 20.55 -22.90 23.35
N LEU A 420 21.25 -21.85 23.79
CA LEU A 420 22.70 -21.89 24.00
C LEU A 420 23.09 -22.92 25.08
N LYS A 421 22.27 -23.08 26.12
CA LYS A 421 22.49 -24.13 27.13
C LYS A 421 22.34 -25.53 26.52
N ALA A 422 21.25 -25.77 25.78
CA ALA A 422 21.01 -27.04 25.12
C ALA A 422 22.09 -27.39 24.07
N MET A 423 22.60 -26.39 23.34
CA MET A 423 23.72 -26.57 22.42
C MET A 423 24.99 -27.00 23.16
N ARG A 424 25.35 -26.36 24.28
CA ARG A 424 26.50 -26.77 25.08
C ARG A 424 26.35 -28.19 25.63
N GLU A 425 25.19 -28.54 26.15
CA GLU A 425 24.90 -29.90 26.64
C GLU A 425 25.01 -30.95 25.51
N ALA A 426 24.61 -30.60 24.28
CA ALA A 426 24.75 -31.48 23.12
C ALA A 426 26.21 -31.61 22.66
N GLU A 427 26.97 -30.52 22.69
CA GLU A 427 28.42 -30.53 22.41
C GLU A 427 29.17 -31.40 23.42
N GLU A 428 28.87 -31.27 24.72
CA GLU A 428 29.47 -32.10 25.77
C GLU A 428 29.20 -33.60 25.53
N LYS A 429 27.95 -33.97 25.23
CA LYS A 429 27.59 -35.36 24.87
C LYS A 429 28.35 -35.86 23.64
N LYS A 430 28.55 -35.01 22.64
CA LYS A 430 29.33 -35.38 21.44
C LYS A 430 30.81 -35.60 21.78
N TRP A 431 31.38 -34.80 22.66
CA TRP A 431 32.74 -35.01 23.16
C TRP A 431 32.87 -36.31 23.95
N GLU A 432 31.88 -36.65 24.78
CA GLU A 432 31.82 -37.93 25.50
C GLU A 432 31.76 -39.12 24.53
N GLU A 433 30.91 -39.06 23.49
CA GLU A 433 30.85 -40.09 22.43
C GLU A 433 32.21 -40.27 21.73
N VAL A 434 32.92 -39.18 21.45
CA VAL A 434 34.25 -39.22 20.82
C VAL A 434 35.28 -39.87 21.75
N ILE A 435 35.27 -39.54 23.04
CA ILE A 435 36.16 -40.15 24.03
C ILE A 435 35.89 -41.67 24.12
N GLN A 436 34.61 -42.07 24.17
CA GLN A 436 34.22 -43.48 24.21
C GLN A 436 34.68 -44.24 22.96
N LYS A 437 34.45 -43.69 21.76
CA LYS A 437 34.90 -44.30 20.51
C LYS A 437 36.43 -44.40 20.41
N LYS A 438 37.14 -43.40 20.91
CA LYS A 438 38.61 -43.44 20.95
C LYS A 438 39.11 -44.54 21.88
N ALA A 439 38.49 -44.72 23.05
CA ALA A 439 38.83 -45.82 23.96
C ALA A 439 38.56 -47.19 23.32
N GLN A 440 37.41 -47.36 22.66
CA GLN A 440 37.09 -48.59 21.91
C GLN A 440 38.11 -48.88 20.82
N LEU A 441 38.51 -47.86 20.05
CA LEU A 441 39.54 -47.99 19.03
C LEU A 441 40.89 -48.41 19.62
N GLU A 442 41.29 -47.84 20.76
CA GLU A 442 42.53 -48.22 21.45
C GLU A 442 42.48 -49.67 21.97
N GLU A 443 41.32 -50.16 22.42
CA GLU A 443 41.13 -51.57 22.82
C GLU A 443 41.20 -52.51 21.60
N GLU A 444 40.54 -52.18 20.49
CA GLU A 444 40.62 -52.95 19.26
C GLU A 444 42.04 -53.00 18.69
N GLN A 445 42.78 -51.88 18.73
CA GLN A 445 44.18 -51.84 18.33
C GLN A 445 45.06 -52.74 19.19
N LYS A 446 44.85 -52.76 20.52
CA LYS A 446 45.56 -53.68 21.43
C LYS A 446 45.22 -55.14 21.12
N ALA A 447 43.95 -55.45 20.86
CA ALA A 447 43.52 -56.79 20.50
C ALA A 447 44.13 -57.26 19.16
N ALA A 448 44.18 -56.37 18.16
CA ALA A 448 44.81 -56.63 16.87
C ALA A 448 46.33 -56.85 17.03
N ALA A 449 47.02 -56.02 17.82
CA ALA A 449 48.44 -56.18 18.10
C ALA A 449 48.75 -57.51 18.81
N ALA A 450 47.92 -57.91 19.79
CA ALA A 450 48.05 -59.20 20.47
C ALA A 450 47.81 -60.38 19.50
N ALA A 451 46.82 -60.28 18.60
CA ALA A 451 46.57 -61.29 17.58
C ALA A 451 47.74 -61.40 16.59
N ASP A 452 48.36 -60.29 16.22
CA ASP A 452 49.56 -60.26 15.37
C ASP A 452 50.77 -60.87 16.06
N GLU A 453 50.99 -60.59 17.36
CA GLU A 453 52.04 -61.22 18.16
C GLU A 453 51.83 -62.75 18.25
N HIS A 454 50.59 -63.19 18.52
CA HIS A 454 50.26 -64.62 18.53
C HIS A 454 50.49 -65.28 17.17
N ARG A 455 50.11 -64.61 16.07
CA ARG A 455 50.37 -65.11 14.71
C ARG A 455 51.88 -65.21 14.44
N LYS A 456 52.66 -64.23 14.87
CA LYS A 456 54.13 -64.24 14.72
C LYS A 456 54.76 -65.40 15.50
N GLN A 457 54.38 -65.58 16.77
CA GLN A 457 54.84 -66.70 17.60
C GLN A 457 54.51 -68.05 16.96
N PHE A 458 53.28 -68.23 16.46
CA PHE A 458 52.88 -69.45 15.76
C PHE A 458 53.75 -69.74 14.52
N LEU A 459 54.08 -68.71 13.74
CA LEU A 459 54.94 -68.85 12.56
C LEU A 459 56.40 -69.18 12.95
N GLU A 460 56.92 -68.56 14.02
CA GLU A 460 58.25 -68.87 14.56
C GLU A 460 58.32 -70.31 15.08
N ASP A 461 57.32 -70.78 15.82
CA ASP A 461 57.24 -72.16 16.29
C ASP A 461 57.19 -73.15 15.12
N LYS A 462 56.40 -72.87 14.08
CA LYS A 462 56.33 -73.71 12.88
C LYS A 462 57.65 -73.72 12.09
N MET A 463 58.35 -72.60 12.04
CA MET A 463 59.67 -72.50 11.43
C MET A 463 60.70 -73.32 12.23
N ASN A 464 60.66 -73.25 13.56
CA ASN A 464 61.53 -74.03 14.44
C ASN A 464 61.25 -75.54 14.32
N ASP A 465 59.98 -75.96 14.29
CA ASP A 465 59.56 -77.34 14.02
C ASP A 465 60.14 -77.84 12.68
N ALA A 466 60.05 -77.01 11.62
CA ALA A 466 60.57 -77.33 10.30
C ALA A 466 62.10 -77.40 10.26
N LEU A 467 62.79 -76.53 11.00
CA LEU A 467 64.24 -76.56 11.16
C LEU A 467 64.69 -77.81 11.92
N GLU A 468 64.01 -78.20 13.00
CA GLU A 468 64.29 -79.47 13.70
C GLU A 468 64.08 -80.68 12.80
N LEU A 469 63.03 -80.68 11.96
CA LEU A 469 62.76 -81.73 10.99
C LEU A 469 63.85 -81.80 9.93
N ALA A 470 64.31 -80.65 9.42
CA ALA A 470 65.43 -80.56 8.48
C ALA A 470 66.75 -81.04 9.10
N GLU A 471 67.01 -80.73 10.38
CA GLU A 471 68.20 -81.19 11.09
C GLU A 471 68.16 -82.71 11.37
N LYS A 472 66.98 -83.26 11.66
CA LYS A 472 66.76 -84.72 11.76
C LYS A 472 67.00 -85.42 10.42
N LEU A 473 66.50 -84.85 9.32
CA LEU A 473 66.75 -85.36 7.96
C LEU A 473 68.24 -85.26 7.57
N GLN A 474 68.95 -84.18 7.93
CA GLN A 474 70.39 -84.07 7.72
C GLN A 474 71.21 -85.07 8.57
N ARG A 475 70.73 -85.44 9.77
CA ARG A 475 71.35 -86.51 10.58
C ARG A 475 71.05 -87.90 10.03
N GLU A 476 69.94 -88.11 9.33
CA GLU A 476 69.66 -89.34 8.59
C GLU A 476 70.46 -89.42 7.27
N ASP A 477 70.68 -88.28 6.59
CA ASP A 477 71.54 -88.17 5.40
C ASP A 477 73.05 -88.28 5.73
N ALA A 478 73.44 -88.11 7.00
CA ALA A 478 74.81 -88.36 7.46
C ALA A 478 75.23 -89.85 7.37
N TYR A 479 74.32 -90.77 7.06
CA TYR A 479 74.63 -92.15 6.70
C TYR A 479 74.92 -92.36 5.19
N PHE A 480 74.73 -91.35 4.34
CA PHE A 480 74.80 -91.49 2.88
C PHE A 480 75.69 -90.48 2.12
N GLU A 481 76.58 -89.73 2.79
CA GLU A 481 77.66 -89.00 2.11
C GLU A 481 79.05 -89.34 2.67
N ARG A 482 79.48 -90.59 2.41
CA ARG A 482 80.88 -90.98 2.46
C ARG A 482 81.27 -91.65 1.15
N LEU A 483 81.32 -90.87 0.06
CA LEU A 483 82.12 -91.13 -1.17
C LEU A 483 81.74 -90.13 -2.28
N ARG A 484 82.35 -88.94 -2.27
CA ARG A 484 82.78 -88.28 -3.51
C ARG A 484 83.88 -87.27 -3.21
N ASP A 485 85.08 -87.80 -3.04
CA ASP A 485 86.32 -87.04 -3.15
C ASP A 485 86.81 -87.01 -4.61
N LEU A 486 87.56 -85.93 -4.92
CA LEU A 486 88.50 -85.73 -6.03
C LEU A 486 87.96 -85.15 -7.35
N LYS A 487 87.82 -83.81 -7.39
CA LYS A 487 88.62 -83.02 -8.34
C LYS A 487 88.78 -81.55 -7.97
N ALA A 488 90.06 -81.17 -7.91
CA ALA A 488 90.65 -79.84 -8.06
C ALA A 488 90.50 -78.84 -6.91
N GLY A 489 91.63 -78.61 -6.24
CA GLY A 489 91.80 -77.62 -5.20
C GLY A 489 91.90 -76.17 -5.70
N HIS A 490 91.50 -75.30 -4.78
CA HIS A 490 91.87 -73.92 -4.54
C HIS A 490 93.20 -73.43 -5.13
N THR A 491 93.21 -72.20 -5.67
CA THR A 491 93.92 -71.09 -4.99
C THR A 491 93.31 -69.72 -5.32
N GLU A 492 92.76 -69.13 -4.25
CA GLU A 492 92.62 -67.72 -3.85
C GLU A 492 92.87 -66.51 -4.79
N ARG A 493 91.82 -65.66 -4.83
CA ARG A 493 91.77 -64.25 -4.38
C ARG A 493 92.11 -63.14 -5.40
N GLY A 494 91.06 -62.38 -5.77
CA GLY A 494 91.13 -60.91 -5.91
C GLY A 494 90.56 -60.23 -7.18
N VAL A 495 89.41 -59.55 -7.02
CA VAL A 495 89.11 -58.16 -7.50
C VAL A 495 88.75 -58.04 -9.02
N GLU A 496 87.75 -57.32 -9.57
CA GLU A 496 86.94 -56.12 -9.27
C GLU A 496 85.71 -56.02 -10.22
N LEU A 497 84.68 -55.25 -9.80
CA LEU A 497 83.71 -54.40 -10.56
C LEU A 497 82.95 -54.92 -11.81
N GLN A 498 81.61 -54.85 -11.80
CA GLN A 498 80.79 -53.80 -12.47
C GLN A 498 79.29 -54.16 -12.68
N GLN A 499 78.41 -53.27 -12.16
CA GLN A 499 77.06 -52.82 -12.61
C GLN A 499 75.74 -53.66 -12.53
N VAL A 500 74.80 -53.14 -11.69
CA VAL A 500 73.39 -52.64 -11.96
C VAL A 500 72.33 -53.61 -12.56
N PRO A 501 70.99 -53.46 -12.35
CA PRO A 501 70.16 -53.11 -11.18
C PRO A 501 69.15 -54.24 -10.80
N ARG A 502 68.45 -54.15 -9.66
CA ARG A 502 67.28 -55.01 -9.36
C ARG A 502 65.99 -54.21 -9.15
N SER A 503 65.04 -54.47 -10.03
CA SER A 503 63.57 -54.51 -9.81
C SER A 503 63.25 -55.78 -8.99
N GLY A 504 62.19 -55.95 -8.19
CA GLY A 504 60.96 -55.23 -7.89
C GLY A 504 60.12 -56.13 -6.95
N ASN A 505 58.96 -55.61 -6.48
CA ASN A 505 57.90 -56.23 -5.64
C ASN A 505 58.07 -56.07 -4.10
N ILE A 506 57.05 -55.90 -3.24
CA ILE A 506 55.67 -55.34 -3.19
C ILE A 506 55.25 -55.57 -1.71
N CYS A 507 54.74 -54.53 -1.00
CA CYS A 507 53.83 -54.48 0.18
C CYS A 507 54.12 -55.28 1.50
N LEU A 508 53.73 -54.86 2.72
CA LEU A 508 53.04 -53.67 3.30
C LEU A 508 53.10 -53.70 4.86
N ASN A 509 52.91 -52.51 5.46
CA ASN A 509 52.67 -52.14 6.88
C ASN A 509 53.91 -52.09 7.82
N ASP A 510 54.13 -51.07 8.66
CA ASP A 510 53.53 -49.74 8.84
C ASP A 510 54.52 -48.80 9.58
N LEU A 511 54.69 -47.61 9.01
CA LEU A 511 54.86 -46.27 9.61
C LEU A 511 55.80 -46.01 10.82
N SER A 512 56.89 -45.27 10.55
CA SER A 512 57.09 -43.97 11.23
C SER A 512 57.92 -42.97 10.40
N VAL A 513 57.28 -41.83 10.14
CA VAL A 513 57.80 -40.45 10.20
C VAL A 513 59.11 -40.14 9.44
N SER A 514 58.97 -39.65 8.19
CA SER A 514 59.40 -38.28 7.82
C SER A 514 59.19 -38.00 6.33
N GLU A 515 58.92 -36.72 6.06
CA GLU A 515 58.94 -36.01 4.77
C GLU A 515 57.75 -36.10 3.79
N SER A 516 57.02 -34.99 3.77
CA SER A 516 56.57 -34.23 2.58
C SER A 516 55.85 -34.97 1.43
N SER A 517 54.54 -34.73 1.29
CA SER A 517 53.97 -34.22 0.02
C SER A 517 52.51 -33.76 0.15
N SER A 518 52.21 -32.68 -0.57
CA SER A 518 50.90 -32.34 -1.16
C SER A 518 49.69 -32.09 -0.24
N HIS A 519 49.75 -31.01 0.53
CA HIS A 519 48.56 -30.24 0.89
C HIS A 519 48.15 -29.34 -0.30
N MET A 520 47.52 -29.92 -1.32
CA MET A 520 46.99 -29.17 -2.48
C MET A 520 45.61 -29.71 -2.84
N SER A 521 44.54 -28.93 -2.55
CA SER A 521 43.43 -28.64 -3.49
C SER A 521 42.11 -28.15 -2.86
N LEU A 522 41.98 -28.00 -1.54
CA LEU A 522 40.72 -27.51 -0.95
C LEU A 522 40.76 -26.07 -0.44
N ASP A 523 41.82 -25.63 0.24
CA ASP A 523 41.90 -24.25 0.74
C ASP A 523 42.08 -23.21 -0.38
N ARG A 524 42.88 -23.54 -1.41
CA ARG A 524 43.11 -22.63 -2.54
C ARG A 524 41.82 -22.33 -3.32
N ARG A 525 40.95 -23.34 -3.45
CA ARG A 525 39.65 -23.22 -4.13
C ARG A 525 38.65 -22.40 -3.29
N ARG A 526 38.75 -22.47 -1.96
CA ARG A 526 37.93 -21.67 -1.04
C ARG A 526 38.34 -20.20 -1.05
N GLU A 527 39.64 -19.92 -1.08
CA GLU A 527 40.16 -18.56 -1.21
C GLU A 527 39.86 -17.94 -2.58
N GLU A 528 39.96 -18.71 -3.66
CA GLU A 528 39.56 -18.26 -5.01
C GLU A 528 38.07 -17.91 -5.08
N LEU A 529 37.21 -18.74 -4.49
CA LEU A 529 35.76 -18.45 -4.41
C LEU A 529 35.47 -17.22 -3.54
N ALA A 530 36.18 -17.05 -2.41
CA ALA A 530 36.04 -15.87 -1.57
C ALA A 530 36.54 -14.58 -2.26
N CYS A 531 37.57 -14.66 -3.09
CA CYS A 531 38.04 -13.55 -3.91
C CYS A 531 37.03 -13.20 -5.01
N GLN A 532 36.48 -14.20 -5.71
CA GLN A 532 35.43 -13.99 -6.71
C GLN A 532 34.16 -13.38 -6.10
N GLU A 533 33.76 -13.82 -4.90
CA GLU A 533 32.63 -13.24 -4.19
C GLU A 533 32.86 -11.77 -3.81
N ARG A 534 34.08 -11.40 -3.38
CA ARG A 534 34.45 -10.00 -3.10
C ARG A 534 34.44 -9.14 -4.35
N GLU A 535 34.92 -9.65 -5.48
CA GLU A 535 34.91 -8.94 -6.77
C GLU A 535 33.47 -8.72 -7.25
N LEU A 536 32.63 -9.76 -7.18
CA LEU A 536 31.22 -9.66 -7.54
C LEU A 536 30.48 -8.62 -6.66
N MET A 537 30.76 -8.61 -5.36
CA MET A 537 30.19 -7.63 -4.43
C MET A 537 30.70 -6.20 -4.71
N ALA A 538 31.95 -6.04 -5.17
CA ALA A 538 32.47 -4.75 -5.61
C ALA A 538 31.80 -4.27 -6.91
N GLU A 539 31.56 -5.15 -7.87
CA GLU A 539 30.81 -4.84 -9.08
C GLU A 539 29.37 -4.44 -8.78
N VAL A 540 28.68 -5.16 -7.89
CA VAL A 540 27.31 -4.82 -7.45
C VAL A 540 27.28 -3.45 -6.79
N ARG A 541 28.25 -3.11 -5.94
CA ARG A 541 28.35 -1.77 -5.34
C ARG A 541 28.58 -0.69 -6.39
N ARG A 542 29.44 -0.94 -7.38
CA ARG A 542 29.69 -0.02 -8.50
C ARG A 542 28.44 0.16 -9.37
N LEU A 543 27.69 -0.91 -9.61
CA LEU A 543 26.43 -0.87 -10.35
C LEU A 543 25.36 -0.07 -9.61
N ARG A 544 25.21 -0.29 -8.29
CA ARG A 544 24.32 0.49 -7.43
C ARG A 544 24.69 1.97 -7.44
N GLN A 545 25.97 2.32 -7.30
CA GLN A 545 26.42 3.71 -7.39
C GLN A 545 26.12 4.33 -8.76
N LYS A 546 26.31 3.58 -9.85
CA LYS A 546 26.01 4.04 -11.21
C LYS A 546 24.50 4.21 -11.44
N LEU A 547 23.66 3.36 -10.87
CA LEU A 547 22.21 3.51 -10.91
C LEU A 547 21.74 4.71 -10.07
N THR A 548 22.31 4.90 -8.87
CA THR A 548 22.00 6.05 -8.01
C THR A 548 22.44 7.37 -8.65
N SER A 549 23.60 7.43 -9.31
CA SER A 549 24.03 8.63 -10.04
C SER A 549 23.16 8.89 -11.29
N ARG A 550 22.70 7.84 -11.98
CA ARG A 550 21.76 7.95 -13.10
C ARG A 550 20.35 8.38 -12.65
N ALA A 551 19.93 7.98 -11.45
CA ALA A 551 18.69 8.43 -10.82
C ALA A 551 18.77 9.90 -10.40
N ARG A 552 19.88 10.34 -9.79
CA ARG A 552 20.13 11.74 -9.41
C ARG A 552 20.25 12.69 -10.60
N THR A 553 20.72 12.21 -11.75
CA THR A 553 20.78 12.99 -13.00
C THR A 553 19.43 13.06 -13.72
N ARG A 554 18.59 12.02 -13.60
CA ARG A 554 17.21 12.05 -14.12
C ARG A 554 16.27 12.88 -13.26
N HIS A 555 16.45 12.89 -11.94
CA HIS A 555 15.64 13.64 -10.99
C HIS A 555 16.57 14.46 -10.09
N PRO A 556 16.92 15.70 -10.48
CA PRO A 556 17.69 16.57 -9.60
C PRO A 556 16.89 16.79 -8.31
N PRO A 557 17.53 16.74 -7.13
CA PRO A 557 16.83 16.99 -5.87
C PRO A 557 16.22 18.39 -5.90
N THR A 558 14.91 18.47 -5.69
CA THR A 558 14.16 19.72 -5.59
C THR A 558 14.82 20.57 -4.51
N ARG A 559 15.41 21.71 -4.88
CA ARG A 559 15.91 22.71 -3.93
C ARG A 559 14.71 23.22 -3.15
N PHE A 560 14.49 22.70 -1.94
CA PHE A 560 13.65 23.38 -0.97
C PHE A 560 14.32 24.70 -0.61
N GLN A 561 13.69 25.81 -1.00
CA GLN A 561 14.05 27.11 -0.45
C GLN A 561 13.79 27.07 1.05
N ALA A 562 14.80 27.46 1.83
CA ALA A 562 14.68 27.59 3.27
C ALA A 562 13.62 28.66 3.57
N THR A 563 12.44 28.23 4.02
CA THR A 563 11.43 29.11 4.61
C THR A 563 12.00 29.70 5.89
N LYS A 564 12.34 30.98 5.85
CA LYS A 564 12.50 31.82 7.04
C LYS A 564 11.12 31.95 7.70
N TRP A 565 10.96 31.33 8.86
CA TRP A 565 9.85 31.62 9.75
C TRP A 565 10.17 32.93 10.47
N THR A 566 9.38 33.96 10.20
CA THR A 566 9.19 35.16 11.03
C THR A 566 7.92 35.02 11.82
#